data_AF-A0A8J2YN11-F1
#
_entry.id   AF-A0A8J2YN11-F1
#
_cell.length_a   1.000
_cell.length_b   1.000
_cell.length_c   1.000
_cell.angle_alpha   90.00
_cell.angle_beta   90.00
_cell.angle_gamma   90.00
#
_symmetry.space_group_name_H-M   'P 1'
#
loop_
_entity.id
_entity.type
_entity.pdbx_description
1 polymer ?
#
loop_
_entity_poly.entity_id
_entity_poly.type
_entity_poly.pdbx_seq_one_letter_code
_entity_poly.pdbx_strand_id
1 'polypeptide(L)'
;MTDRIQQLANRRSYLAKLRLLLRREVNAVELLSLSETEERAKQQPAANAKNFRVPFDWLSTSAFDLLIRTLATLNPSPVILWVDKARICGALEVPSLTAIDFSFPFEALPEGIMVVTTSDARDKMVLDFYEEDGLRYLDVELHGAGWPSADLAPPVPTSRTVH
;
A
#
# COMPACT_ATOMS: atom_id res chain seq x y z
N MET A 1 -18.73 23.30 5.63
CA MET A 1 -17.87 24.27 4.88
C MET A 1 -16.38 24.01 5.10
N THR A 2 -15.99 23.43 6.24
CA THR A 2 -14.61 23.08 6.62
C THR A 2 -13.94 22.03 5.71
N ASP A 3 -14.67 20.99 5.29
CA ASP A 3 -14.08 19.87 4.53
C ASP A 3 -13.54 20.26 3.15
N ARG A 4 -14.21 21.21 2.47
CA ARG A 4 -13.81 21.64 1.13
C ARG A 4 -12.53 22.49 1.15
N ILE A 5 -12.34 23.31 2.18
CA ILE A 5 -11.12 24.10 2.39
C ILE A 5 -9.96 23.16 2.72
N GLN A 6 -10.20 22.19 3.61
CA GLN A 6 -9.21 21.18 3.98
C GLN A 6 -8.79 20.32 2.77
N GLN A 7 -9.76 19.91 1.93
CA GLN A 7 -9.48 19.17 0.71
C GLN A 7 -8.58 19.95 -0.24
N LEU A 8 -8.90 21.22 -0.52
CA LEU A 8 -8.09 22.07 -1.41
C LEU A 8 -6.67 22.27 -0.89
N ALA A 9 -6.50 22.50 0.41
CA ALA A 9 -5.19 22.68 1.03
C ALA A 9 -4.30 21.44 0.93
N ASN A 10 -4.91 20.24 1.00
CA ASN A 10 -4.18 18.97 1.02
C ASN A 10 -3.98 18.32 -0.35
N ARG A 11 -4.77 18.72 -1.35
CA ARG A 11 -4.85 18.05 -2.65
C ARG A 11 -3.52 17.97 -3.37
N ARG A 12 -2.72 19.05 -3.34
CA ARG A 12 -1.45 19.11 -4.07
C ARG A 12 -0.44 18.10 -3.54
N SER A 13 -0.24 18.06 -2.21
CA SER A 13 0.69 17.11 -1.60
C SER A 13 0.21 15.67 -1.76
N TYR A 14 -1.10 15.44 -1.63
CA TYR A 14 -1.68 14.11 -1.77
C TYR A 14 -1.50 13.54 -3.18
N LEU A 15 -1.83 14.32 -4.21
CA LEU A 15 -1.61 13.91 -5.60
C LEU A 15 -0.11 13.74 -5.91
N ALA A 16 0.78 14.51 -5.30
CA ALA A 16 2.23 14.33 -5.48
C ALA A 16 2.70 12.96 -4.94
N LYS A 17 2.19 12.53 -3.77
CA LYS A 17 2.45 11.19 -3.22
C LYS A 17 1.93 10.09 -4.16
N LEU A 18 0.69 10.21 -4.66
CA LEU A 18 0.13 9.23 -5.60
C LEU A 18 0.92 9.12 -6.91
N ARG A 19 1.41 10.25 -7.46
CA ARG A 19 2.29 10.24 -8.64
C ARG A 19 3.59 9.49 -8.39
N LEU A 20 4.17 9.65 -7.20
CA LEU A 20 5.40 8.94 -6.82
C LEU A 20 5.16 7.43 -6.76
N LEU A 21 4.07 6.99 -6.13
CA LEU A 21 3.73 5.57 -5.99
C LEU A 21 3.28 4.89 -7.29
N LEU A 22 2.93 5.65 -8.32
CA LEU A 22 2.45 5.10 -9.61
C LEU A 22 3.36 5.39 -10.78
N ARG A 23 4.42 6.21 -10.60
CA ARG A 23 5.31 6.72 -11.65
C ARG A 23 4.57 7.25 -12.90
N ARG A 24 3.41 7.85 -12.69
CA ARG A 24 2.61 8.50 -13.74
C ARG A 24 1.92 9.72 -13.20
N GLU A 25 1.44 10.56 -14.10
CA GLU A 25 0.52 11.63 -13.74
C GLU A 25 -0.76 11.06 -13.13
N VAL A 26 -1.21 11.67 -12.04
CA VAL A 26 -2.46 11.35 -11.35
C VAL A 26 -3.24 12.66 -11.20
N ASN A 27 -4.40 12.69 -11.82
CA ASN A 27 -5.30 13.82 -11.78
C ASN A 27 -6.41 13.60 -10.79
N ALA A 28 -6.94 14.72 -10.32
CA ALA A 28 -7.88 14.70 -9.22
C ALA A 28 -9.28 14.19 -9.58
N VAL A 29 -9.54 14.00 -10.88
CA VAL A 29 -10.75 13.38 -11.44
C VAL A 29 -10.69 11.84 -11.40
N GLU A 30 -9.50 11.27 -11.17
CA GLU A 30 -9.31 9.83 -11.02
C GLU A 30 -9.57 9.37 -9.58
N LEU A 31 -9.63 10.31 -8.63
CA LEU A 31 -9.94 10.01 -7.23
C LEU A 31 -11.41 9.66 -7.09
N LEU A 32 -11.69 8.65 -6.28
CA LEU A 32 -13.04 8.33 -5.84
C LEU A 32 -13.66 9.55 -5.13
N SER A 33 -14.98 9.69 -5.23
CA SER A 33 -15.68 10.64 -4.38
C SER A 33 -15.49 10.30 -2.90
N LEU A 34 -15.70 11.28 -2.02
CA LEU A 34 -15.58 11.03 -0.57
C LEU A 34 -16.62 10.00 -0.09
N SER A 35 -17.83 10.03 -0.66
CA SER A 35 -18.85 9.04 -0.35
C SER A 35 -18.44 7.63 -0.78
N GLU A 36 -17.90 7.46 -1.99
CA GLU A 36 -17.38 6.17 -2.43
C GLU A 36 -16.20 5.72 -1.57
N THR A 37 -15.30 6.63 -1.24
CA THR A 37 -14.15 6.37 -0.36
C THR A 37 -14.60 5.86 1.01
N GLU A 38 -15.63 6.48 1.61
CA GLU A 38 -16.18 6.04 2.89
C GLU A 38 -16.85 4.66 2.79
N GLU A 39 -17.63 4.41 1.74
CA GLU A 39 -18.25 3.10 1.51
C GLU A 39 -17.20 2.00 1.36
N ARG A 40 -16.12 2.26 0.59
CA ARG A 40 -15.00 1.33 0.46
C ARG A 40 -14.26 1.11 1.77
N ALA A 41 -14.08 2.16 2.58
CA ALA A 41 -13.39 2.07 3.87
C ALA A 41 -14.16 1.24 4.93
N LYS A 42 -15.47 1.06 4.78
CA LYS A 42 -16.30 0.20 5.65
C LYS A 42 -16.16 -1.28 5.32
N GLN A 43 -15.70 -1.61 4.12
CA GLN A 43 -15.53 -2.99 3.69
C GLN A 43 -14.29 -3.58 4.37
N GLN A 44 -14.47 -4.74 5.02
CA GLN A 44 -13.37 -5.46 5.66
C GLN A 44 -13.21 -6.84 5.02
N PRO A 45 -11.98 -7.24 4.68
CA PRO A 45 -11.71 -8.59 4.22
C PRO A 45 -11.87 -9.59 5.37
N ALA A 46 -11.85 -10.88 5.02
CA ALA A 46 -11.89 -11.97 6.01
C ALA A 46 -10.72 -11.88 7.01
N ALA A 47 -10.93 -12.40 8.22
CA ALA A 47 -9.99 -12.29 9.35
C ALA A 47 -8.70 -13.10 9.20
N ASN A 48 -8.56 -13.91 8.13
CA ASN A 48 -7.33 -14.65 7.88
C ASN A 48 -6.20 -13.67 7.56
N ALA A 49 -5.08 -13.80 8.27
CA ALA A 49 -3.94 -12.93 8.10
C ALA A 49 -2.62 -13.72 8.03
N LYS A 50 -1.68 -13.20 7.22
CA LYS A 50 -0.28 -13.60 7.19
C LYS A 50 0.57 -12.35 7.36
N ASN A 51 1.43 -12.34 8.36
CA ASN A 51 2.29 -11.20 8.66
C ASN A 51 3.77 -11.61 8.70
N PHE A 52 4.65 -10.73 8.27
CA PHE A 52 6.09 -10.93 8.34
C PHE A 52 6.84 -9.58 8.30
N ARG A 53 8.03 -9.57 8.92
CA ARG A 53 8.94 -8.42 8.94
C ARG A 53 10.11 -8.66 8.00
N VAL A 54 10.52 -7.63 7.28
CA VAL A 54 11.69 -7.63 6.39
C VAL A 54 12.43 -6.29 6.48
N PRO A 55 13.70 -6.23 6.06
CA PRO A 55 14.37 -4.96 5.79
C PRO A 55 13.61 -4.14 4.73
N PHE A 56 13.57 -2.81 4.89
CA PHE A 56 12.85 -1.93 3.95
C PHE A 56 13.36 -2.03 2.50
N ASP A 57 14.67 -2.24 2.32
CA ASP A 57 15.28 -2.40 0.99
C ASP A 57 14.81 -3.66 0.25
N TRP A 58 14.10 -4.58 0.92
CA TRP A 58 13.46 -5.73 0.29
C TRP A 58 12.45 -5.32 -0.79
N LEU A 59 11.81 -4.15 -0.68
CA LEU A 59 10.91 -3.59 -1.69
C LEU A 59 11.55 -3.45 -3.08
N SER A 60 12.88 -3.35 -3.14
CA SER A 60 13.63 -3.21 -4.40
C SER A 60 14.17 -4.54 -4.93
N THR A 61 13.77 -5.68 -4.35
CA THR A 61 14.27 -7.00 -4.73
C THR A 61 13.31 -7.74 -5.65
N SER A 62 13.85 -8.66 -6.45
CA SER A 62 13.03 -9.55 -7.30
C SER A 62 12.10 -10.47 -6.51
N ALA A 63 12.41 -10.75 -5.23
CA ALA A 63 11.55 -11.52 -4.35
C ALA A 63 10.27 -10.77 -3.99
N PHE A 64 10.36 -9.45 -3.75
CA PHE A 64 9.19 -8.61 -3.54
C PHE A 64 8.37 -8.45 -4.82
N ASP A 65 9.02 -8.27 -5.97
CA ASP A 65 8.34 -8.26 -7.27
C ASP A 65 7.56 -9.56 -7.52
N LEU A 66 8.14 -10.71 -7.17
CA LEU A 66 7.47 -12.01 -7.25
C LEU A 66 6.27 -12.08 -6.30
N LEU A 67 6.38 -11.56 -5.08
CA LEU A 67 5.24 -11.43 -4.15
C LEU A 67 4.11 -10.65 -4.81
N ILE A 68 4.37 -9.44 -5.30
CA ILE A 68 3.36 -8.59 -5.93
C ILE A 68 2.69 -9.29 -7.12
N ARG A 69 3.45 -9.97 -7.97
CA ARG A 69 2.89 -10.73 -9.10
C ARG A 69 2.03 -11.91 -8.65
N THR A 70 2.46 -12.63 -7.61
CA THR A 70 1.68 -13.73 -7.01
C THR A 70 0.36 -13.21 -6.43
N LEU A 71 0.40 -12.12 -5.67
CA LEU A 71 -0.80 -11.49 -5.09
C LEU A 71 -1.77 -11.01 -6.18
N ALA A 72 -1.25 -10.39 -7.24
CA ALA A 72 -2.05 -9.97 -8.39
C ALA A 72 -2.65 -11.15 -9.18
N THR A 73 -2.02 -12.31 -9.14
CA THR A 73 -2.56 -13.54 -9.76
C THR A 73 -3.66 -14.16 -8.89
N LEU A 74 -3.47 -14.17 -7.56
CA LEU A 74 -4.44 -14.68 -6.59
C LEU A 74 -5.72 -13.83 -6.56
N ASN A 75 -5.60 -12.51 -6.72
CA ASN A 75 -6.75 -11.62 -6.92
C ASN A 75 -6.44 -10.59 -8.02
N PRO A 76 -7.01 -10.76 -9.23
CA PRO A 76 -6.78 -9.85 -10.36
C PRO A 76 -7.67 -8.61 -10.34
N SER A 77 -8.51 -8.43 -9.31
CA SER A 77 -9.36 -7.24 -9.18
C SER A 77 -8.53 -5.95 -9.17
N PRO A 78 -9.11 -4.82 -9.63
CA PRO A 78 -8.55 -3.51 -9.35
C PRO A 78 -8.28 -3.34 -7.85
N VAL A 79 -7.33 -2.47 -7.52
CA VAL A 79 -6.96 -2.21 -6.13
C VAL A 79 -7.11 -0.74 -5.80
N ILE A 80 -7.44 -0.46 -4.56
CA ILE A 80 -7.61 0.86 -4.00
C ILE A 80 -6.40 1.17 -3.12
N LEU A 81 -5.77 2.30 -3.39
CA LEU A 81 -4.64 2.85 -2.66
C LEU A 81 -5.11 3.76 -1.53
N TRP A 82 -4.68 3.43 -0.33
CA TRP A 82 -4.96 4.16 0.89
C TRP A 82 -3.65 4.66 1.50
N VAL A 83 -3.33 5.90 1.21
CA VAL A 83 -2.26 6.65 1.87
C VAL A 83 -2.84 7.80 2.67
N ASP A 84 -2.00 8.57 3.33
CA ASP A 84 -2.44 9.70 4.15
C ASP A 84 -3.45 10.57 3.40
N LYS A 85 -4.47 11.04 4.11
CA LYS A 85 -5.49 11.95 3.57
C LYS A 85 -6.37 11.36 2.46
N ALA A 86 -6.31 10.06 2.16
CA ALA A 86 -7.26 9.41 1.25
C ALA A 86 -8.72 9.66 1.65
N ARG A 87 -9.04 9.62 2.96
CA ARG A 87 -10.39 9.95 3.47
C ARG A 87 -10.78 11.43 3.33
N ILE A 88 -9.83 12.32 3.08
CA ILE A 88 -10.06 13.77 2.90
C ILE A 88 -10.09 14.14 1.42
N CYS A 89 -9.25 13.50 0.61
CA CYS A 89 -9.05 13.86 -0.80
C CYS A 89 -9.79 12.92 -1.77
N GLY A 90 -10.16 11.72 -1.33
CA GLY A 90 -10.62 10.61 -2.16
C GLY A 90 -9.51 9.57 -2.32
N ALA A 91 -9.83 8.29 -2.15
CA ALA A 91 -8.89 7.20 -2.46
C ALA A 91 -8.72 7.06 -3.99
N LEU A 92 -7.67 6.36 -4.41
CA LEU A 92 -7.40 6.11 -5.83
C LEU A 92 -7.55 4.63 -6.13
N GLU A 93 -8.39 4.29 -7.11
CA GLU A 93 -8.46 2.94 -7.67
C GLU A 93 -7.51 2.83 -8.87
N VAL A 94 -6.76 1.74 -8.95
CA VAL A 94 -5.88 1.42 -10.07
C VAL A 94 -6.17 0.02 -10.62
N PRO A 95 -5.89 -0.23 -11.91
CA PRO A 95 -6.37 -1.46 -12.58
C PRO A 95 -5.82 -2.78 -11.99
N SER A 96 -4.67 -2.75 -11.33
CA SER A 96 -4.03 -3.93 -10.75
C SER A 96 -3.02 -3.54 -9.68
N LEU A 97 -2.73 -4.44 -8.74
CA LEU A 97 -1.64 -4.31 -7.78
C LEU A 97 -0.28 -4.06 -8.45
N THR A 98 -0.07 -4.64 -9.64
CA THR A 98 1.18 -4.47 -10.42
C THR A 98 1.34 -3.09 -11.05
N ALA A 99 0.30 -2.23 -11.01
CA ALA A 99 0.39 -0.85 -11.47
C ALA A 99 1.07 0.09 -10.46
N ILE A 100 1.34 -0.41 -9.25
CA ILE A 100 1.99 0.35 -8.17
C ILE A 100 3.50 0.15 -8.26
N ASP A 101 4.23 1.26 -8.24
CA ASP A 101 5.67 1.26 -8.06
C ASP A 101 6.00 1.19 -6.57
N PHE A 102 6.46 0.02 -6.12
CA PHE A 102 6.90 -0.19 -4.74
C PHE A 102 8.37 0.19 -4.50
N SER A 103 9.12 0.60 -5.54
CA SER A 103 10.51 1.05 -5.40
C SER A 103 10.62 2.52 -4.97
N PHE A 104 9.66 2.98 -4.15
CA PHE A 104 9.66 4.32 -3.59
C PHE A 104 10.69 4.45 -2.44
N PRO A 105 11.29 5.63 -2.23
CA PRO A 105 12.21 5.86 -1.13
C PRO A 105 11.48 5.82 0.22
N PHE A 106 12.19 5.51 1.31
CA PHE A 106 11.62 5.43 2.67
C PHE A 106 10.88 6.72 3.08
N GLU A 107 11.38 7.87 2.63
CA GLU A 107 10.85 9.19 2.94
C GLU A 107 9.63 9.59 2.06
N ALA A 108 9.23 8.73 1.10
CA ALA A 108 8.10 8.98 0.19
C ALA A 108 6.78 9.20 0.93
N LEU A 109 6.61 8.49 2.04
CA LEU A 109 5.40 8.42 2.84
C LEU A 109 5.78 8.66 4.30
N PRO A 110 5.84 9.92 4.77
CA PRO A 110 6.26 10.29 6.12
C PRO A 110 5.49 9.59 7.24
N GLU A 111 4.27 9.15 6.96
CA GLU A 111 3.38 8.48 7.90
C GLU A 111 3.76 7.01 8.14
N GLY A 112 4.70 6.46 7.36
CA GLY A 112 5.20 5.10 7.56
C GLY A 112 4.24 4.00 7.10
N ILE A 113 3.08 4.33 6.54
CA ILE A 113 2.04 3.34 6.24
C ILE A 113 1.42 3.51 4.86
N MET A 114 1.25 2.39 4.17
CA MET A 114 0.51 2.27 2.93
C MET A 114 -0.43 1.07 3.04
N VAL A 115 -1.71 1.29 2.71
CA VAL A 115 -2.70 0.22 2.68
C VAL A 115 -3.22 0.05 1.25
N VAL A 116 -3.36 -1.20 0.82
CA VAL A 116 -3.96 -1.58 -0.46
C VAL A 116 -5.10 -2.54 -0.20
N THR A 117 -6.26 -2.31 -0.80
CA THR A 117 -7.41 -3.23 -0.74
C THR A 117 -7.86 -3.57 -2.15
N THR A 118 -8.32 -4.79 -2.38
CA THR A 118 -8.97 -5.12 -3.66
C THR A 118 -10.35 -4.46 -3.75
N SER A 119 -10.78 -4.08 -4.95
CA SER A 119 -12.08 -3.40 -5.16
C SER A 119 -13.28 -4.32 -4.94
N ASP A 120 -13.07 -5.64 -4.87
CA ASP A 120 -14.05 -6.63 -4.43
C ASP A 120 -14.05 -6.85 -2.90
N ALA A 121 -13.19 -6.12 -2.16
CA ALA A 121 -12.98 -6.17 -0.73
C ALA A 121 -12.58 -7.54 -0.15
N ARG A 122 -12.11 -8.46 -1.00
CA ARG A 122 -11.72 -9.80 -0.54
C ARG A 122 -10.35 -9.84 0.12
N ASP A 123 -9.45 -8.94 -0.26
CA ASP A 123 -8.08 -8.92 0.20
C ASP A 123 -7.58 -7.52 0.55
N LYS A 124 -6.63 -7.47 1.49
CA LYS A 124 -5.98 -6.25 1.95
C LYS A 124 -4.51 -6.52 2.26
N MET A 125 -3.67 -5.55 1.96
CA MET A 125 -2.25 -5.52 2.27
C MET A 125 -1.96 -4.25 3.07
N VAL A 126 -1.27 -4.39 4.18
CA VAL A 126 -0.71 -3.28 4.95
C VAL A 126 0.80 -3.36 4.83
N LEU A 127 1.41 -2.25 4.45
CA LEU A 127 2.85 -2.02 4.48
C LEU A 127 3.10 -0.97 5.54
N ASP A 128 3.69 -1.36 6.66
CA ASP A 128 4.08 -0.47 7.76
C ASP A 128 5.61 -0.46 7.85
N PHE A 129 6.22 0.69 7.58
CA PHE A 129 7.68 0.86 7.54
C PHE A 129 8.11 1.97 8.48
N TYR A 130 9.17 1.67 9.22
CA TYR A 130 9.67 2.49 10.32
C TYR A 130 11.17 2.27 10.51
N GLU A 131 11.76 3.09 11.36
CA GLU A 131 13.16 2.98 11.77
C GLU A 131 13.23 2.56 13.24
N GLU A 132 14.02 1.53 13.52
CA GLU A 132 14.31 1.02 14.87
C GLU A 132 15.82 0.79 14.96
N ASP A 133 16.48 1.38 15.97
CA ASP A 133 17.93 1.30 16.18
C ASP A 133 18.79 1.65 14.94
N GLY A 134 18.32 2.62 14.13
CA GLY A 134 18.99 3.06 12.91
C GLY A 134 18.87 2.09 11.73
N LEU A 135 18.04 1.06 11.86
CA LEU A 135 17.70 0.12 10.80
C LEU A 135 16.27 0.36 10.32
N ARG A 136 16.06 0.28 9.00
CA ARG A 136 14.76 0.49 8.37
C ARG A 136 14.08 -0.84 8.11
N TYR A 137 12.87 -0.98 8.64
CA TYR A 137 12.07 -2.19 8.54
C TYR A 137 10.79 -1.94 7.75
N LEU A 138 10.21 -3.05 7.29
CA LEU A 138 8.89 -3.14 6.70
C LEU A 138 8.18 -4.35 7.31
N ASP A 139 7.09 -4.09 8.02
CA ASP A 139 6.10 -5.08 8.41
C ASP A 139 5.03 -5.17 7.32
N VAL A 140 4.89 -6.37 6.76
CA VAL A 140 3.89 -6.69 5.73
C VAL A 140 2.79 -7.51 6.37
N GLU A 141 1.55 -7.06 6.26
CA GLU A 141 0.37 -7.83 6.63
C GLU A 141 -0.51 -8.07 5.43
N LEU A 142 -0.79 -9.34 5.14
CA LEU A 142 -1.73 -9.77 4.12
C LEU A 142 -2.97 -10.30 4.81
N HIS A 143 -4.14 -9.81 4.43
CA HIS A 143 -5.44 -10.18 4.98
C HIS A 143 -6.36 -10.65 3.85
N GLY A 144 -7.29 -11.55 4.16
CA GLY A 144 -8.36 -11.93 3.23
C GLY A 144 -8.37 -13.39 2.80
N ALA A 145 -9.08 -13.66 1.71
CA ALA A 145 -9.32 -15.03 1.23
C ALA A 145 -8.21 -15.56 0.31
N GLY A 146 -7.54 -14.68 -0.43
CA GLY A 146 -6.52 -15.01 -1.41
C GLY A 146 -5.11 -14.70 -0.91
N TRP A 147 -4.83 -13.45 -0.58
CA TRP A 147 -3.46 -12.96 -0.34
C TRP A 147 -2.69 -13.68 0.78
N PRO A 148 -3.30 -14.07 1.92
CA PRO A 148 -2.59 -14.84 2.95
C PRO A 148 -2.08 -16.21 2.48
N SER A 149 -2.65 -16.78 1.41
CA SER A 149 -2.25 -18.08 0.86
C SER A 149 -0.99 -18.03 -0.01
N ALA A 150 -0.44 -16.85 -0.27
CA ALA A 150 0.79 -16.70 -1.05
C ALA A 150 1.96 -17.43 -0.37
N ASP A 151 2.42 -18.52 -0.99
CA ASP A 151 3.51 -19.34 -0.49
C ASP A 151 4.86 -18.74 -0.88
N LEU A 152 5.25 -17.70 -0.15
CA LEU A 152 6.55 -17.08 -0.24
C LEU A 152 7.15 -17.04 1.17
N ALA A 153 8.35 -17.61 1.29
CA ALA A 153 9.15 -17.49 2.49
C ALA A 153 9.75 -16.07 2.53
N PRO A 154 9.51 -15.28 3.59
CA PRO A 154 10.23 -14.03 3.77
C PRO A 154 11.73 -14.33 3.87
N PRO A 155 12.61 -13.46 3.38
CA PRO A 155 14.05 -13.64 3.57
C PRO A 155 14.35 -13.74 5.07
N VAL A 156 15.08 -14.77 5.47
CA VAL A 156 15.61 -14.88 6.83
C VAL A 156 16.50 -13.64 7.05
N PRO A 157 16.30 -12.87 8.14
CA PRO A 157 17.21 -11.78 8.46
C PRO A 157 18.63 -12.35 8.55
N THR A 158 19.51 -11.96 7.63
CA THR A 158 20.92 -12.31 7.73
C THR A 158 21.46 -11.56 8.93
N SER A 159 21.61 -12.25 10.06
CA SER A 159 22.41 -11.77 11.18
C SER A 159 23.76 -11.35 10.60
N ARG A 160 24.03 -10.04 10.57
CA ARG A 160 25.35 -9.53 10.23
C ARG A 160 26.33 -10.16 11.21
N THR A 161 27.17 -11.05 10.70
CA THR A 161 28.36 -11.50 11.41
C THR A 161 29.22 -10.25 11.60
N VAL A 162 29.30 -9.80 12.85
CA VAL A 162 30.28 -8.79 13.25
C VAL A 162 31.64 -9.46 13.10
N HIS A 163 32.43 -9.00 12.13
CA HIS A 163 33.86 -9.26 12.04
C HIS A 163 34.62 -8.07 12.63
#